data_AF-A0A484ZEE4-F1
#
_entry.id   AF-A0A484ZEE4-F1
#
_cell.length_a   1.000
_cell.length_b   1.000
_cell.length_c   1.000
_cell.angle_alpha   90.00
_cell.angle_beta   90.00
_cell.angle_gamma   90.00
#
_symmetry.space_group_name_H-M   'P 1'
#
loop_
_entity.id
_entity.type
_entity.pdbx_description
1 polymer ?
#
loop_
_entity_poly.entity_id
_entity_poly.type
_entity_poly.pdbx_seq_one_letter_code
_entity_poly.pdbx_strand_id
1 'polypeptide(L)'
;MNKPYDFTVFIGRFQPFHTGHLKVVREGLNQADKLILLIGSAWEPRNPRNPWTHQEREEMVRRCLSEAENARLLCLPLMDVPYNDEVWVRNVQSTVNGLVIAHHTVPHRPAKISLIGHRKDQTGFYLSLFPQWSSISIENYHKISATPVREAFFIDEPERVARELVSNDILPQQVADYLIDFSRTHPGFQHIHDEILFIKKYQQAWNTAPYPPVFVTVDSVVIQSGHVLLIERRASPAKGCGHCRADS
;
A
#
# COMPACT_ATOMS: atom_id res chain seq x y z
N MET A 1 -20.40 15.95 -19.10
CA MET A 1 -19.18 15.88 -19.94
C MET A 1 -18.89 14.41 -20.19
N ASN A 2 -18.64 14.02 -21.44
CA ASN A 2 -18.40 12.62 -21.79
C ASN A 2 -16.95 12.26 -21.43
N LYS A 3 -16.76 11.30 -20.51
CA LYS A 3 -15.42 10.89 -20.08
C LYS A 3 -14.83 9.85 -21.04
N PRO A 4 -13.51 9.81 -21.25
CA PRO A 4 -12.90 8.88 -22.20
C PRO A 4 -13.01 7.40 -21.77
N TYR A 5 -13.11 7.14 -20.45
CA TYR A 5 -13.18 5.81 -19.89
C TYR A 5 -14.41 5.65 -18.99
N ASP A 6 -14.89 4.41 -18.85
CA ASP A 6 -15.92 4.07 -17.86
C ASP A 6 -15.26 3.85 -16.48
N PHE A 7 -14.07 3.22 -16.49
CA PHE A 7 -13.28 2.93 -15.29
C PHE A 7 -11.83 3.33 -15.46
N THR A 8 -11.26 3.94 -14.43
CA THR A 8 -9.81 4.00 -14.23
C THR A 8 -9.43 3.08 -13.08
N VAL A 9 -8.24 2.46 -13.15
CA VAL A 9 -7.73 1.55 -12.13
C VAL A 9 -6.40 2.08 -11.61
N PHE A 10 -6.31 2.29 -10.30
CA PHE A 10 -5.09 2.72 -9.64
C PHE A 10 -4.68 1.70 -8.58
N ILE A 11 -3.46 1.18 -8.69
CA ILE A 11 -2.92 0.13 -7.82
C ILE A 11 -1.79 0.73 -6.99
N GLY A 12 -1.82 0.55 -5.68
CA GLY A 12 -0.78 1.06 -4.81
C GLY A 12 -0.87 0.53 -3.38
N ARG A 13 0.20 0.77 -2.62
CA ARG A 13 0.25 0.42 -1.19
C ARG A 13 -0.21 1.55 -0.30
N PHE A 14 -0.05 2.82 -0.69
CA PHE A 14 -0.53 3.97 0.08
C PHE A 14 -0.06 3.96 1.55
N GLN A 15 1.24 3.77 1.79
CA GLN A 15 1.87 3.67 3.12
C GLN A 15 2.80 4.87 3.44
N PRO A 16 2.29 6.08 3.74
CA PRO A 16 0.88 6.47 3.81
C PRO A 16 0.34 6.95 2.45
N PHE A 17 -0.96 7.27 2.41
CA PHE A 17 -1.52 8.05 1.30
C PHE A 17 -0.89 9.47 1.33
N HIS A 18 -0.52 10.01 0.17
CA HIS A 18 0.25 11.25 0.08
C HIS A 18 -0.22 12.10 -1.10
N THR A 19 0.21 13.35 -1.20
CA THR A 19 -0.31 14.31 -2.19
C THR A 19 -0.17 13.80 -3.63
N GLY A 20 0.96 13.16 -3.96
CA GLY A 20 1.12 12.51 -5.28
C GLY A 20 0.03 11.48 -5.60
N HIS A 21 -0.32 10.60 -4.65
CA HIS A 21 -1.42 9.65 -4.83
C HIS A 21 -2.77 10.36 -4.99
N LEU A 22 -3.03 11.42 -4.22
CA LEU A 22 -4.28 12.21 -4.33
C LEU A 22 -4.45 12.82 -5.73
N LYS A 23 -3.36 13.32 -6.34
CA LYS A 23 -3.39 13.84 -7.71
C LYS A 23 -3.74 12.75 -8.72
N VAL A 24 -3.17 11.55 -8.58
CA VAL A 24 -3.51 10.40 -9.44
C VAL A 24 -4.97 9.99 -9.27
N VAL A 25 -5.48 9.93 -8.04
CA VAL A 25 -6.88 9.61 -7.75
C VAL A 25 -7.82 10.62 -8.42
N ARG A 26 -7.58 11.92 -8.24
CA ARG A 26 -8.42 12.97 -8.83
C ARG A 26 -8.36 12.97 -10.35
N GLU A 27 -7.18 12.75 -10.93
CA GLU A 27 -7.06 12.64 -12.38
C GLU A 27 -7.80 11.41 -12.93
N GLY A 28 -7.69 10.26 -12.26
CA GLY A 28 -8.46 9.06 -12.62
C GLY A 28 -9.97 9.30 -12.55
N LEU A 29 -10.44 10.04 -11.54
CA LEU A 29 -11.84 10.43 -11.39
C LEU A 29 -12.29 11.48 -12.43
N ASN A 30 -11.37 12.27 -13.01
CA ASN A 30 -11.66 13.18 -14.12
C ASN A 30 -11.79 12.43 -15.45
N GLN A 31 -10.97 11.41 -15.64
CA GLN A 31 -10.88 10.63 -16.88
C GLN A 31 -11.90 9.49 -16.98
N ALA A 32 -12.49 9.07 -15.86
CA ALA A 32 -13.46 7.99 -15.83
C ALA A 32 -14.68 8.25 -14.94
N ASP A 33 -15.78 7.55 -15.21
CA ASP A 33 -16.99 7.64 -14.40
C ASP A 33 -16.72 7.14 -12.98
N LYS A 34 -16.00 6.03 -12.84
CA LYS A 34 -15.58 5.45 -11.57
C LYS A 34 -14.06 5.20 -11.53
N LEU A 35 -13.46 5.36 -10.35
CA LEU A 35 -12.09 4.93 -10.07
C LEU A 35 -12.12 3.65 -9.23
N ILE A 36 -11.42 2.63 -9.69
CA ILE A 36 -11.12 1.42 -8.92
C ILE A 36 -9.75 1.61 -8.26
N LEU A 37 -9.71 1.66 -6.94
CA LEU A 37 -8.50 1.75 -6.14
C LEU A 37 -8.20 0.38 -5.53
N LEU A 38 -7.09 -0.24 -5.95
CA LEU A 38 -6.64 -1.52 -5.39
C LEU A 38 -5.52 -1.27 -4.38
N ILE A 39 -5.79 -1.57 -3.12
CA ILE A 39 -4.86 -1.40 -2.01
C ILE A 39 -4.05 -2.69 -1.82
N GLY A 40 -2.81 -2.70 -2.30
CA GLY A 40 -1.89 -3.85 -2.20
C GLY A 40 -1.41 -4.15 -0.78
N SER A 41 -0.77 -5.30 -0.57
CA SER A 41 -0.31 -5.75 0.75
C SER A 41 -1.42 -5.72 1.82
N ALA A 42 -2.66 -6.03 1.45
CA ALA A 42 -3.83 -5.72 2.29
C ALA A 42 -3.97 -6.55 3.58
N TRP A 43 -3.42 -7.76 3.58
CA TRP A 43 -3.50 -8.72 4.68
C TRP A 43 -2.16 -8.97 5.37
N GLU A 44 -1.14 -8.17 5.07
CA GLU A 44 0.11 -8.23 5.82
C GLU A 44 -0.10 -7.69 7.24
N PRO A 45 0.46 -8.37 8.27
CA PRO A 45 0.58 -7.78 9.59
C PRO A 45 1.34 -6.45 9.53
N ARG A 46 1.03 -5.54 10.46
CA ARG A 46 1.73 -4.26 10.54
C ARG A 46 3.23 -4.49 10.68
N ASN A 47 4.00 -3.77 9.87
CA ASN A 47 5.45 -3.78 9.89
C ASN A 47 5.97 -2.42 9.41
N PRO A 48 7.27 -2.08 9.57
CA PRO A 48 7.79 -0.77 9.19
C PRO A 48 7.60 -0.39 7.72
N ARG A 49 7.41 -1.39 6.86
CA ARG A 49 7.11 -1.20 5.43
C ARG A 49 5.61 -0.99 5.19
N ASN A 50 4.74 -1.63 5.99
CA ASN A 50 3.28 -1.53 5.96
C ASN A 50 2.70 -1.25 7.35
N PRO A 51 2.89 -0.04 7.89
CA PRO A 51 2.46 0.24 9.25
C PRO A 51 0.93 0.36 9.38
N TRP A 52 0.21 0.68 8.29
CA TRP A 52 -1.26 0.82 8.29
C TRP A 52 -1.96 -0.32 7.54
N THR A 53 -3.12 -0.74 8.04
CA THR A 53 -3.94 -1.78 7.42
C THR A 53 -4.60 -1.27 6.13
N HIS A 54 -5.20 -2.14 5.31
CA HIS A 54 -5.90 -1.66 4.11
C HIS A 54 -7.12 -0.78 4.44
N GLN A 55 -7.82 -1.04 5.55
CA GLN A 55 -8.98 -0.26 5.97
C GLN A 55 -8.56 1.16 6.40
N GLU A 56 -7.48 1.27 7.16
CA GLU A 56 -6.92 2.57 7.56
C GLU A 56 -6.45 3.39 6.35
N ARG A 57 -5.85 2.71 5.37
CA ARG A 57 -5.41 3.36 4.13
C ARG A 57 -6.60 3.80 3.27
N GLU A 58 -7.65 2.99 3.19
CA GLU A 58 -8.90 3.40 2.55
C GLU A 58 -9.49 4.62 3.25
N GLU A 59 -9.52 4.63 4.58
CA GLU A 59 -9.99 5.77 5.35
C GLU A 59 -9.18 7.04 5.05
N MET A 60 -7.84 6.95 5.03
CA MET A 60 -6.98 8.07 4.64
C MET A 60 -7.34 8.62 3.25
N VAL A 61 -7.57 7.73 2.27
CA VAL A 61 -7.97 8.15 0.91
C VAL A 61 -9.31 8.86 0.94
N ARG A 62 -10.33 8.25 1.57
CA ARG A 62 -11.70 8.76 1.57
C ARG A 62 -11.82 10.12 2.27
N ARG A 63 -11.05 10.34 3.34
CA ARG A 63 -10.98 11.63 4.04
C ARG A 63 -10.48 12.77 3.13
N CYS A 64 -9.72 12.48 2.07
CA CYS A 64 -9.21 13.48 1.12
C CYS A 64 -10.17 13.81 -0.03
N LEU A 65 -11.32 13.14 -0.11
CA LEU A 65 -12.27 13.24 -1.22
C LEU A 65 -13.60 13.86 -0.76
N SER A 66 -14.23 14.63 -1.64
CA SER A 66 -15.60 15.08 -1.47
C SER A 66 -16.60 13.92 -1.53
N GLU A 67 -17.84 14.15 -1.10
CA GLU A 67 -18.90 13.14 -1.17
C GLU A 67 -19.14 12.63 -2.61
N ALA A 68 -19.15 13.55 -3.58
CA ALA A 68 -19.33 13.22 -5.00
C ALA A 68 -18.15 12.44 -5.61
N GLU A 69 -16.93 12.67 -5.12
CA GLU A 69 -15.76 11.86 -5.49
C GLU A 69 -15.82 10.48 -4.83
N ASN A 70 -16.16 10.42 -3.53
CA ASN A 70 -16.30 9.18 -2.78
C ASN A 70 -17.36 8.24 -3.37
N ALA A 71 -18.48 8.78 -3.85
CA ALA A 71 -19.54 8.00 -4.52
C ALA A 71 -19.06 7.30 -5.81
N ARG A 72 -17.93 7.75 -6.38
CA ARG A 72 -17.32 7.22 -7.60
C ARG A 72 -16.04 6.42 -7.34
N LEU A 73 -15.62 6.32 -6.07
CA LEU A 73 -14.46 5.54 -5.66
C LEU A 73 -14.88 4.13 -5.22
N LEU A 74 -14.41 3.13 -5.97
CA LEU A 74 -14.50 1.71 -5.63
C LEU A 74 -13.17 1.26 -5.05
N CYS A 75 -13.11 1.00 -3.75
CA CYS A 75 -11.87 0.60 -3.07
C CYS A 75 -11.93 -0.88 -2.70
N LEU A 76 -10.89 -1.65 -3.04
CA LEU A 76 -10.74 -3.03 -2.59
C LEU A 76 -9.33 -3.38 -2.13
N PRO A 77 -9.21 -4.29 -1.15
CA PRO A 77 -7.94 -4.89 -0.79
C PRO A 77 -7.43 -5.80 -1.91
N LEU A 78 -6.12 -5.81 -2.11
CA LEU A 78 -5.42 -6.69 -3.05
C LEU A 78 -4.33 -7.48 -2.32
N MET A 79 -4.25 -8.77 -2.65
CA MET A 79 -3.34 -9.71 -2.00
C MET A 79 -2.04 -9.71 -2.78
N ASP A 80 -0.93 -9.59 -2.07
CA ASP A 80 0.38 -9.78 -2.69
C ASP A 80 0.61 -11.28 -2.85
N VAL A 81 1.08 -11.67 -4.03
CA VAL A 81 1.47 -13.05 -4.32
C VAL A 81 2.95 -13.03 -4.63
N PRO A 82 3.82 -13.01 -3.59
CA PRO A 82 5.25 -12.94 -3.82
C PRO A 82 5.68 -14.14 -4.67
N TYR A 83 6.59 -13.89 -5.62
CA TYR A 83 7.19 -14.89 -6.52
C TYR A 83 6.29 -15.43 -7.64
N ASN A 84 5.04 -14.96 -7.79
CA ASN A 84 4.17 -15.38 -8.89
C ASN A 84 3.35 -14.21 -9.46
N ASP A 85 3.98 -13.49 -10.40
CA ASP A 85 3.36 -12.36 -11.09
C ASP A 85 2.11 -12.76 -11.89
N GLU A 86 2.05 -13.98 -12.44
CA GLU A 86 0.90 -14.46 -13.22
C GLU A 86 -0.36 -14.59 -12.35
N VAL A 87 -0.22 -15.16 -11.15
CA VAL A 87 -1.33 -15.27 -10.20
C VAL A 87 -1.73 -13.88 -9.71
N TRP A 88 -0.78 -12.99 -9.46
CA TRP A 88 -1.07 -11.61 -9.09
C TRP A 88 -1.84 -10.86 -10.20
N VAL A 89 -1.41 -10.96 -11.46
CA VAL A 89 -2.10 -10.38 -12.63
C VAL A 89 -3.52 -10.94 -12.76
N ARG A 90 -3.69 -12.25 -12.63
CA ARG A 90 -5.01 -12.91 -12.69
C ARG A 90 -5.93 -12.42 -11.57
N ASN A 91 -5.40 -12.25 -10.36
CA ASN A 91 -6.17 -11.72 -9.23
C ASN A 91 -6.63 -10.29 -9.51
N VAL A 92 -5.74 -9.41 -9.97
CA VAL A 92 -6.09 -8.03 -10.36
C VAL A 92 -7.17 -8.03 -11.45
N GLN A 93 -6.99 -8.82 -12.52
CA GLN A 93 -7.96 -8.93 -13.61
C GLN A 93 -9.33 -9.40 -13.11
N SER A 94 -9.35 -10.43 -12.25
CA SER A 94 -10.59 -10.99 -11.71
C SER A 94 -11.32 -9.99 -10.82
N THR A 95 -10.60 -9.30 -9.94
CA THR A 95 -11.15 -8.25 -9.07
C THR A 95 -11.72 -7.09 -9.89
N VAL A 96 -10.96 -6.58 -10.87
CA VAL A 96 -11.43 -5.48 -11.73
C VAL A 96 -12.64 -5.91 -12.54
N ASN A 97 -12.61 -7.10 -13.14
CA ASN A 97 -13.73 -7.60 -13.94
C ASN A 97 -15.01 -7.76 -13.11
N GLY A 98 -14.91 -8.26 -11.87
CA GLY A 98 -16.04 -8.36 -10.96
C GLY A 98 -16.70 -7.00 -10.68
N LEU A 99 -15.89 -5.96 -10.46
CA LEU A 99 -16.41 -4.60 -10.26
C LEU A 99 -16.99 -3.98 -11.53
N VAL A 100 -16.34 -4.21 -12.67
CA VAL A 100 -16.83 -3.73 -13.95
C VAL A 100 -18.19 -4.34 -14.25
N ILE A 101 -18.36 -5.67 -14.06
CA ILE A 101 -19.65 -6.34 -14.23
C ILE A 101 -20.71 -5.75 -13.29
N ALA A 102 -20.36 -5.50 -12.02
CA ALA A 102 -21.30 -4.97 -11.03
C ALA A 102 -21.72 -3.51 -11.26
N HIS A 103 -20.88 -2.71 -11.91
CA HIS A 103 -21.06 -1.25 -11.97
C HIS A 103 -21.18 -0.68 -13.38
N HIS A 104 -20.91 -1.46 -14.43
CA HIS A 104 -21.07 -1.03 -15.82
C HIS A 104 -22.52 -1.18 -16.25
N THR A 105 -23.18 -0.07 -16.54
CA THR A 105 -24.62 -0.02 -16.83
C THR A 105 -24.95 0.00 -18.33
N VAL A 106 -23.94 -0.08 -19.20
CA VAL A 106 -24.10 0.04 -20.65
C VAL A 106 -23.97 -1.34 -21.31
N PRO A 107 -25.07 -2.05 -21.59
CA PRO A 107 -25.03 -3.47 -21.99
C PRO A 107 -24.56 -3.69 -23.44
N HIS A 108 -24.64 -2.67 -24.29
CA HIS A 108 -24.38 -2.80 -25.73
C HIS A 108 -22.91 -2.57 -26.13
N ARG A 109 -22.00 -2.35 -25.17
CA ARG A 109 -20.57 -2.26 -25.43
C ARG A 109 -19.74 -2.68 -24.21
N PRO A 110 -18.53 -3.22 -24.40
CA PRO A 110 -17.60 -3.44 -23.30
C PRO A 110 -17.24 -2.12 -22.61
N ALA A 111 -16.90 -2.21 -21.32
CA ALA A 111 -16.40 -1.09 -20.56
C ALA A 111 -14.99 -0.68 -21.05
N LYS A 112 -14.75 0.62 -21.16
CA LYS A 112 -13.45 1.21 -21.44
C LYS A 112 -12.70 1.37 -20.13
N ILE A 113 -11.58 0.67 -20.00
CA ILE A 113 -10.78 0.62 -18.77
C ILE A 113 -9.40 1.20 -19.05
N SER A 114 -8.91 2.06 -18.16
CA SER A 114 -7.53 2.55 -18.18
C SER A 114 -6.84 2.31 -16.85
N LEU A 115 -5.62 1.78 -16.88
CA LEU A 115 -4.70 1.89 -15.75
C LEU A 115 -4.24 3.34 -15.63
N ILE A 116 -4.11 3.84 -14.41
CA ILE A 116 -3.52 5.13 -14.11
C ILE A 116 -2.48 5.00 -13.00
N GLY A 117 -1.35 5.68 -13.14
CA GLY A 117 -0.29 5.63 -12.15
C GLY A 117 0.91 6.50 -12.49
N HIS A 118 1.90 6.50 -11.60
CA HIS A 118 3.17 7.18 -11.86
C HIS A 118 4.14 6.28 -12.61
N ARG A 119 4.84 6.86 -13.59
CA ARG A 119 6.05 6.26 -14.15
C ARG A 119 7.18 6.44 -13.13
N LYS A 120 7.39 5.44 -12.28
CA LYS A 120 8.55 5.34 -11.38
C LYS A 120 9.49 4.28 -11.95
N ASP A 121 10.79 4.53 -11.80
CA ASP A 121 11.88 3.81 -12.48
C ASP A 121 12.00 2.30 -12.14
N GLN A 122 11.14 1.77 -11.26
CA GLN A 122 11.01 0.33 -10.99
C GLN A 122 9.56 -0.16 -10.79
N THR A 123 8.59 0.72 -10.47
CA THR A 123 7.17 0.34 -10.31
C THR A 123 6.35 0.46 -11.59
N GLY A 124 6.93 0.97 -12.68
CA GLY A 124 6.28 0.98 -14.00
C GLY A 124 6.15 -0.42 -14.63
N PHE A 125 6.86 -1.43 -14.12
CA PHE A 125 6.86 -2.80 -14.66
C PHE A 125 5.46 -3.42 -14.67
N TYR A 126 4.65 -3.23 -13.62
CA TYR A 126 3.34 -3.85 -13.57
C TYR A 126 2.36 -3.24 -14.58
N LEU A 127 2.54 -1.97 -14.98
CA LEU A 127 1.66 -1.33 -15.98
C LEU A 127 1.76 -2.03 -17.34
N SER A 128 2.93 -2.61 -17.67
CA SER A 128 3.08 -3.42 -18.88
C SER A 128 2.46 -4.81 -18.79
N LEU A 129 2.05 -5.27 -17.61
CA LEU A 129 1.44 -6.60 -17.41
C LEU A 129 -0.04 -6.66 -17.81
N PHE A 130 -0.65 -5.53 -18.18
CA PHE A 130 -2.06 -5.45 -18.55
C PHE A 130 -2.24 -4.85 -19.95
N PRO A 131 -1.77 -5.52 -21.01
CA PRO A 131 -1.84 -5.01 -22.39
C PRO A 131 -3.28 -4.79 -22.89
N GLN A 132 -4.27 -5.38 -22.22
CA GLN A 132 -5.69 -5.23 -22.56
C GLN A 132 -6.31 -3.90 -22.09
N TRP A 133 -5.62 -3.14 -21.24
CA TRP A 133 -6.10 -1.85 -20.72
C TRP A 133 -5.23 -0.71 -21.23
N SER A 134 -5.85 0.46 -21.50
CA SER A 134 -5.10 1.68 -21.77
C SER A 134 -4.27 2.09 -20.55
N SER A 135 -3.21 2.88 -20.74
CA SER A 135 -2.41 3.41 -19.63
C SER A 135 -2.36 4.94 -19.66
N ILE A 136 -2.72 5.58 -18.56
CA ILE A 136 -2.52 7.00 -18.31
C ILE A 136 -1.33 7.13 -17.37
N SER A 137 -0.24 7.72 -17.86
CA SER A 137 0.95 8.00 -17.07
C SER A 137 0.88 9.41 -16.50
N ILE A 138 0.94 9.53 -15.19
CA ILE A 138 0.98 10.82 -14.48
C ILE A 138 2.41 11.09 -14.03
N GLU A 139 2.91 12.30 -14.27
CA GLU A 139 4.22 12.71 -13.77
C GLU A 139 4.33 12.53 -12.26
N ASN A 140 5.48 12.05 -11.81
CA ASN A 140 5.71 11.78 -10.40
C ASN A 140 5.80 13.11 -9.62
N TYR A 141 4.72 13.46 -8.92
CA TYR A 141 4.62 14.71 -8.20
C TYR A 141 5.64 14.79 -7.06
N HIS A 142 6.51 15.80 -7.09
CA HIS A 142 7.61 16.02 -6.13
C HIS A 142 8.54 14.82 -5.88
N LYS A 143 8.51 13.79 -6.74
CA LYS A 143 9.24 12.53 -6.55
C LYS A 143 9.10 11.95 -5.14
N ILE A 144 7.91 12.06 -4.53
CA ILE A 144 7.68 11.69 -3.14
C ILE A 144 8.09 10.22 -2.90
N SER A 145 8.92 10.02 -1.89
CA SER A 145 9.31 8.70 -1.39
C SER A 145 8.62 8.44 -0.06
N ALA A 146 7.93 7.32 0.04
CA ALA A 146 7.18 6.96 1.23
C ALA A 146 8.08 6.49 2.39
N THR A 147 9.30 6.01 2.09
CA THR A 147 10.21 5.51 3.13
C THR A 147 10.69 6.60 4.08
N PRO A 148 11.22 7.75 3.61
CA PRO A 148 11.57 8.87 4.49
C PRO A 148 10.38 9.39 5.31
N VAL A 149 9.19 9.43 4.70
CA VAL A 149 7.96 9.86 5.39
C VAL A 149 7.65 8.95 6.58
N ARG A 150 7.67 7.62 6.38
CA ARG A 150 7.42 6.67 7.47
C ARG A 150 8.50 6.76 8.54
N GLU A 151 9.77 6.77 8.16
CA GLU A 151 10.87 6.81 9.14
C GLU A 151 10.82 8.07 10.00
N ALA A 152 10.67 9.26 9.40
CA ALA A 152 10.54 10.50 10.15
C ALA A 152 9.33 10.46 11.08
N PHE A 153 8.16 10.02 10.59
CA PHE A 153 6.93 9.99 11.38
C PHE A 153 7.00 9.05 12.60
N PHE A 154 7.66 7.90 12.47
CA PHE A 154 7.76 6.91 13.55
C PHE A 154 8.99 7.08 14.45
N ILE A 155 9.97 7.92 14.11
CA ILE A 155 11.19 8.10 14.91
C ILE A 155 11.23 9.46 15.58
N ASP A 156 10.84 10.50 14.86
CA ASP A 156 10.84 11.86 15.37
C ASP A 156 9.48 12.18 16.01
N GLU A 157 9.28 13.45 16.38
CA GLU A 157 8.02 13.93 16.97
C GLU A 157 6.88 13.92 15.92
N PRO A 158 5.87 13.02 16.05
CA PRO A 158 4.91 12.75 14.98
C PRO A 158 4.11 13.97 14.54
N GLU A 159 3.73 14.83 15.49
CA GLU A 159 2.97 16.04 15.21
C GLU A 159 3.79 17.08 14.46
N ARG A 160 5.04 17.31 14.86
CA ARG A 160 5.95 18.22 14.16
C ARG A 160 6.20 17.73 12.74
N VAL A 161 6.50 16.44 12.57
CA VAL A 161 6.74 15.83 11.25
C VAL A 161 5.50 15.91 10.37
N ALA A 162 4.33 15.55 10.88
CA ALA A 162 3.10 15.59 10.10
C ALA A 162 2.79 17.02 9.60
N ARG A 163 2.95 18.04 10.45
CA ARG A 163 2.78 19.45 10.06
C ARG A 163 3.80 19.88 9.01
N GLU A 164 5.07 19.52 9.18
CA GLU A 164 6.13 19.82 8.22
C GLU A 164 5.86 19.19 6.84
N LEU A 165 5.40 17.94 6.82
CA LEU A 165 5.04 17.24 5.58
C LEU A 165 3.84 17.88 4.88
N VAL A 166 2.90 18.47 5.62
CA VAL A 166 1.81 19.26 5.03
C VAL A 166 2.35 20.58 4.45
N SER A 167 3.18 21.31 5.20
CA SER A 167 3.76 22.58 4.71
C SER A 167 4.58 22.41 3.44
N ASN A 168 5.22 21.25 3.27
CA ASN A 168 5.99 20.89 2.08
C ASN A 168 5.15 20.24 0.96
N ASP A 169 3.83 20.20 1.08
CA ASP A 169 2.88 19.58 0.14
C ASP A 169 3.18 18.09 -0.17
N ILE A 170 3.69 17.38 0.83
CA ILE A 170 3.95 15.93 0.77
C ILE A 170 2.71 15.15 1.21
N LEU A 171 2.05 15.60 2.28
CA LEU A 171 0.83 14.98 2.79
C LEU A 171 -0.39 15.92 2.67
N PRO A 172 -1.57 15.40 2.33
CA PRO A 172 -2.81 16.12 2.54
C PRO A 172 -3.06 16.35 4.03
N GLN A 173 -3.66 17.49 4.39
CA GLN A 173 -3.99 17.82 5.79
C GLN A 173 -4.79 16.70 6.47
N GLN A 174 -5.77 16.11 5.77
CA GLN A 174 -6.63 15.08 6.34
C GLN A 174 -5.88 13.77 6.67
N VAL A 175 -4.81 13.48 5.92
CA VAL A 175 -3.93 12.35 6.26
C VAL A 175 -3.05 12.71 7.44
N ALA A 176 -2.49 13.93 7.48
CA ALA A 176 -1.70 14.38 8.62
C ALA A 176 -2.49 14.33 9.93
N ASP A 177 -3.75 14.77 9.93
CA ASP A 177 -4.64 14.69 11.09
C ASP A 177 -4.85 13.23 11.53
N TYR A 178 -5.13 12.34 10.57
CA TYR A 178 -5.25 10.91 10.84
C TYR A 178 -3.96 10.33 11.47
N LEU A 179 -2.79 10.70 10.94
CA LEU A 179 -1.51 10.21 11.42
C LEU A 179 -1.23 10.69 12.86
N ILE A 180 -1.50 11.96 13.15
CA ILE A 180 -1.37 12.53 14.49
C ILE A 180 -2.28 11.77 15.47
N ASP A 181 -3.55 11.56 15.11
CA ASP A 181 -4.49 10.78 15.93
C ASP A 181 -4.02 9.34 16.14
N PHE A 182 -3.54 8.68 15.08
CA PHE A 182 -2.98 7.33 15.14
C PHE A 182 -1.81 7.23 16.12
N SER A 183 -0.89 8.20 16.11
CA SER A 183 0.24 8.23 17.04
C SER A 183 -0.15 8.37 18.51
N ARG A 184 -1.29 8.99 18.79
CA ARG A 184 -1.77 9.25 20.15
C ARG A 184 -2.66 8.14 20.70
N THR A 185 -3.42 7.49 19.83
CA THR A 185 -4.56 6.64 20.24
C THR A 185 -4.37 5.17 19.93
N HIS A 186 -3.55 4.82 18.94
CA HIS A 186 -3.50 3.46 18.43
C HIS A 186 -2.22 2.72 18.89
N PRO A 187 -2.32 1.55 19.55
CA PRO A 187 -1.16 0.83 20.10
C PRO A 187 -0.20 0.34 19.01
N GLY A 188 -0.69 0.19 17.78
CA GLY A 188 0.13 -0.11 16.60
C GLY A 188 1.22 0.94 16.33
N PHE A 189 1.08 2.18 16.80
CA PHE A 189 2.14 3.18 16.66
C PHE A 189 3.40 2.75 17.42
N GLN A 190 3.26 2.43 18.71
CA GLN A 190 4.37 2.02 19.55
C GLN A 190 5.03 0.74 19.04
N HIS A 191 4.22 -0.22 18.58
CA HIS A 191 4.74 -1.47 18.00
C HIS A 191 5.69 -1.21 16.83
N ILE A 192 5.31 -0.32 15.92
CA ILE A 192 6.11 -0.01 14.72
C ILE A 192 7.32 0.84 15.08
N HIS A 193 7.17 1.81 15.97
CA HIS A 193 8.28 2.60 16.51
C HIS A 193 9.38 1.67 17.07
N ASP A 194 9.01 0.75 17.96
CA ASP A 194 9.95 -0.16 18.61
C ASP A 194 10.62 -1.12 17.60
N GLU A 195 9.87 -1.58 16.60
CA GLU A 195 10.40 -2.42 15.54
C GLU A 195 11.40 -1.67 14.65
N ILE A 196 11.14 -0.41 14.31
CA ILE A 196 12.07 0.44 13.56
C ILE A 196 13.36 0.65 14.35
N LEU A 197 13.27 0.98 15.64
CA LEU A 197 14.45 1.15 16.49
C LEU A 197 15.26 -0.13 16.61
N PHE A 198 14.59 -1.28 16.75
CA PHE A 198 15.25 -2.58 16.76
C PHE A 198 16.02 -2.84 15.45
N ILE A 199 15.38 -2.62 14.30
CA ILE A 199 16.00 -2.83 12.98
C ILE A 199 17.20 -1.89 12.79
N LYS A 200 17.07 -0.60 13.14
CA LYS A 200 18.18 0.37 13.04
C LYS A 200 19.35 -0.05 13.92
N LYS A 201 19.11 -0.45 15.16
CA LYS A 201 20.15 -0.97 16.06
C LYS A 201 20.80 -2.24 15.53
N TYR A 202 20.00 -3.16 14.99
CA TYR A 202 20.49 -4.40 14.40
C TYR A 202 21.40 -4.13 13.19
N GLN A 203 20.98 -3.25 12.28
CA GLN A 203 21.79 -2.84 11.13
C GLN A 203 23.09 -2.15 11.55
N GLN A 204 23.04 -1.26 12.56
CA GLN A 204 24.22 -0.57 13.09
C GLN A 204 25.30 -1.53 13.58
N ALA A 205 24.91 -2.66 14.19
CA ALA A 205 25.87 -3.68 14.65
C ALA A 205 26.68 -4.30 13.50
N TRP A 206 26.22 -4.19 12.26
CA TRP A 206 26.89 -4.69 11.05
C TRP A 206 27.64 -3.60 10.26
N ASN A 207 27.61 -2.33 10.69
CA ASN A 207 28.23 -1.23 9.94
C ASN A 207 29.75 -1.35 9.82
N THR A 208 30.40 -2.08 10.72
CA THR A 208 31.86 -2.31 10.71
C THR A 208 32.27 -3.54 9.92
N ALA A 209 31.31 -4.30 9.37
CA ALA A 209 31.61 -5.47 8.57
C ALA A 209 32.28 -5.06 7.24
N PRO A 210 33.29 -5.80 6.76
CA PRO A 210 33.98 -5.48 5.52
C PRO A 210 33.10 -5.62 4.27
N TYR A 211 31.99 -6.36 4.37
CA TYR A 211 31.01 -6.58 3.31
C TYR A 211 29.60 -6.66 3.90
N PRO A 212 28.53 -6.42 3.11
CA PRO A 212 27.16 -6.62 3.56
C PRO A 212 26.95 -8.05 4.08
N PRO A 213 26.35 -8.23 5.28
CA PRO A 213 26.14 -9.56 5.86
C PRO A 213 25.10 -10.35 5.06
N VAL A 214 25.32 -11.67 4.98
CA VAL A 214 24.33 -12.63 4.48
C VAL A 214 23.76 -13.39 5.67
N PHE A 215 22.45 -13.26 5.89
CA PHE A 215 21.75 -13.98 6.94
C PHE A 215 21.22 -15.29 6.40
N VAL A 216 21.52 -16.39 7.10
CA VAL A 216 21.02 -17.73 6.78
C VAL A 216 20.08 -18.16 7.91
N THR A 217 18.85 -18.50 7.56
CA THR A 217 17.81 -18.93 8.50
C THR A 217 17.27 -20.31 8.11
N VAL A 218 16.64 -21.01 9.05
CA VAL A 218 15.96 -22.28 8.83
C VAL A 218 14.52 -22.19 9.33
N ASP A 219 13.61 -22.83 8.61
CA ASP A 219 12.19 -22.90 8.92
C ASP A 219 11.71 -24.35 8.73
N SER A 220 10.85 -24.83 9.62
CA SER A 220 10.27 -26.18 9.60
C SER A 220 8.76 -26.10 9.36
N VAL A 221 8.29 -26.79 8.31
CA VAL A 221 6.86 -26.91 7.98
C VAL A 221 6.39 -28.31 8.36
N VAL A 222 5.78 -28.42 9.55
CA VAL A 222 5.26 -29.70 10.07
C VAL A 222 3.75 -29.75 9.86
N ILE A 223 3.29 -30.78 9.15
CA ILE A 223 1.87 -31.00 8.85
C ILE A 223 1.41 -32.31 9.48
N GLN A 224 0.33 -32.26 10.26
CA GLN A 224 -0.32 -33.45 10.81
C GLN A 224 -1.84 -33.33 10.67
N SER A 225 -2.47 -34.30 10.00
CA SER A 225 -3.94 -34.36 9.85
C SER A 225 -4.53 -33.04 9.30
N GLY A 226 -3.88 -32.42 8.32
CA GLY A 226 -4.32 -31.15 7.73
C GLY A 226 -4.04 -29.90 8.58
N HIS A 227 -3.39 -30.03 9.75
CA HIS A 227 -2.99 -28.92 10.60
C HIS A 227 -1.51 -28.60 10.38
N VAL A 228 -1.16 -27.32 10.42
CA VAL A 228 0.22 -26.83 10.33
C VAL A 228 0.68 -26.38 11.71
N LEU A 229 1.88 -26.80 12.15
CA LEU A 229 2.47 -26.33 13.39
C LEU A 229 2.99 -24.90 13.23
N LEU A 230 2.47 -23.98 14.07
CA LEU A 230 2.89 -22.59 14.12
C LEU A 230 3.39 -22.21 15.52
N ILE A 231 4.30 -21.23 15.57
CA ILE A 231 4.74 -20.58 16.79
C ILE A 231 4.33 -19.10 16.78
N GLU A 232 4.18 -18.51 17.96
CA GLU A 232 4.05 -17.06 18.12
C GLU A 232 5.44 -16.46 18.42
N ARG A 233 5.84 -15.46 17.64
CA ARG A 233 7.16 -14.83 17.77
C ARG A 233 7.27 -14.03 19.06
N ARG A 234 8.22 -14.41 19.94
CA ARG A 234 8.48 -13.69 21.21
C ARG A 234 9.48 -12.53 21.08
N ALA A 235 10.24 -12.49 19.99
CA ALA A 235 11.28 -11.48 19.75
C ALA A 235 11.01 -10.70 18.45
N SER A 236 11.53 -9.48 18.38
CA SER A 236 11.54 -8.67 17.16
C SER A 236 12.52 -9.23 16.12
N PRO A 237 12.28 -9.02 14.81
CA PRO A 237 11.11 -8.36 14.21
C PRO A 237 9.84 -9.24 14.23
N ALA A 238 8.68 -8.62 14.01
CA ALA A 238 7.34 -9.19 13.96
C ALA A 238 6.90 -9.90 15.26
N LYS A 239 7.20 -9.30 16.41
CA LYS A 239 6.82 -9.84 17.72
C LYS A 239 5.29 -9.97 17.82
N GLY A 240 4.78 -11.13 18.25
CA GLY A 240 3.35 -11.45 18.33
C GLY A 240 2.73 -11.99 17.03
N CYS A 241 3.50 -12.08 15.93
CA CYS A 241 3.02 -12.70 14.70
C CYS A 241 3.18 -14.23 14.73
N GLY A 242 2.27 -14.94 14.05
CA GLY A 242 2.40 -16.37 13.78
C GLY A 242 3.51 -16.65 12.76
N HIS A 243 4.29 -17.71 12.99
CA HIS A 243 5.45 -18.08 12.17
C HIS A 243 5.62 -19.61 12.14
N CYS A 244 6.20 -20.15 11.07
CA CYS A 244 6.60 -21.56 11.05
C CYS A 244 7.71 -21.78 12.09
N ARG A 245 7.78 -22.98 12.67
CA ARG A 245 8.75 -23.23 13.75
C ARG A 245 10.17 -23.20 13.16
N ALA A 246 11.03 -22.33 13.68
CA ALA A 246 12.46 -22.45 13.48
C ALA A 246 12.97 -23.53 14.47
N ASP A 247 13.40 -24.67 13.95
CA ASP A 247 14.13 -25.65 14.75
C ASP A 247 15.60 -25.18 14.81
N SER A 248 16.05 -24.82 16.02
CA SER A 248 17.43 -24.49 16.35
C SER A 248 18.25 -25.75 16.62
#